data_AF-A0A7C0ZB35-F1
#
_entry.id   AF-A0A7C0ZB35-F1
#
_cell.length_a   1.000
_cell.length_b   1.000
_cell.length_c   1.000
_cell.angle_alpha   90.00
_cell.angle_beta   90.00
_cell.angle_gamma   90.00
#
_symmetry.space_group_name_H-M   'P 1'
#
loop_
_entity.id
_entity.type
_entity.pdbx_description
1 polymer ?
#
loop_
_entity_poly.entity_id
_entity_poly.type
_entity_poly.pdbx_seq_one_letter_code
_entity_poly.pdbx_strand_id
1 'polypeptide(L)'
;MATGACGINCDVCGLRILGYCSSCDSGRGKKTPSKISAQIRFFGAPCPILACASANNVEYCMRDCPRFPCNHFKSVPYPFSRGFLEMQERRRREYPILRAPSGAEIEVPQEYWDRLKSADMETLC
;
A
#
# COMPACT_ATOMS: atom_id res chain seq x y z
N MET A 1 0.78 12.03 -13.55
CA MET A 1 0.35 10.62 -13.50
C MET A 1 -0.56 10.46 -12.30
N ALA A 2 -1.81 10.09 -12.52
CA ALA A 2 -2.81 9.98 -11.45
C ALA A 2 -2.82 8.56 -10.89
N THR A 3 -1.85 8.22 -10.03
CA THR A 3 -1.98 6.99 -9.23
C THR A 3 -3.04 7.23 -8.17
N GLY A 4 -4.08 6.40 -8.19
CA GLY A 4 -5.14 6.48 -7.20
C GLY A 4 -4.68 6.03 -5.83
N ALA A 5 -5.42 6.40 -4.79
CA ALA A 5 -5.22 5.88 -3.43
C ALA A 5 -5.18 4.34 -3.37
N CYS A 6 -5.86 3.62 -4.28
CA CYS A 6 -5.81 2.16 -4.39
C CYS A 6 -4.47 1.60 -4.92
N GLY A 7 -3.58 2.43 -5.45
CA GLY A 7 -2.29 2.05 -6.03
C GLY A 7 -2.33 1.78 -7.54
N ILE A 8 -3.50 1.88 -8.20
CA ILE A 8 -3.59 1.75 -9.66
C ILE A 8 -3.33 3.09 -10.32
N ASN A 9 -2.47 3.07 -11.34
CA ASN A 9 -2.32 4.22 -12.22
C ASN A 9 -3.60 4.37 -13.07
N CYS A 10 -4.37 5.43 -12.81
CA CYS A 10 -5.61 5.70 -13.51
C CYS A 10 -5.41 5.97 -15.00
N ASP A 11 -4.22 6.33 -15.45
CA ASP A 11 -3.91 6.57 -16.87
C ASP A 11 -3.86 5.29 -17.71
N VAL A 12 -3.70 4.12 -17.07
CA VAL A 12 -3.68 2.80 -17.73
C VAL A 12 -4.85 1.90 -17.32
N CYS A 13 -5.78 2.41 -16.51
CA CYS A 13 -6.92 1.63 -16.01
C CYS A 13 -8.03 1.52 -17.06
N GLY A 14 -8.26 0.31 -17.58
CA GLY A 14 -9.33 0.04 -18.56
C GLY A 14 -10.72 0.45 -18.08
N LEU A 15 -11.03 0.29 -16.79
CA LEU A 15 -12.33 0.68 -16.22
C LEU A 15 -12.55 2.20 -16.24
N ARG A 16 -11.47 2.99 -16.10
CA ARG A 16 -11.57 4.45 -16.29
C ARG A 16 -11.80 4.78 -17.76
N ILE A 17 -11.07 4.13 -18.67
CA ILE A 17 -11.23 4.35 -20.13
C ILE A 17 -12.68 4.05 -20.55
N LEU A 18 -13.28 3.00 -19.99
CA LEU A 18 -14.67 2.61 -20.22
C LEU A 18 -15.71 3.47 -19.47
N GLY A 19 -15.28 4.44 -18.64
CA GLY A 19 -16.18 5.34 -17.93
C GLY A 19 -16.82 4.79 -16.64
N TYR A 20 -16.49 3.56 -16.23
CA TYR A 20 -16.97 2.98 -14.97
C TYR A 20 -16.39 3.65 -13.72
N CYS A 21 -15.28 4.39 -13.88
CA CYS A 21 -14.64 5.12 -12.80
C CYS A 21 -14.02 6.42 -13.34
N SER A 22 -14.01 7.48 -12.54
CA SER A 22 -13.27 8.71 -12.85
C SER A 22 -11.80 8.61 -12.44
N SER A 23 -10.91 9.39 -13.06
CA SER A 23 -9.53 9.49 -12.58
C SER A 23 -9.53 10.04 -11.15
N CYS A 24 -8.89 9.33 -10.23
CA CYS A 24 -8.73 9.77 -8.85
C CYS A 24 -7.32 10.34 -8.60
N ASP A 25 -7.05 10.67 -7.36
CA ASP A 25 -5.76 11.17 -6.88
C ASP A 25 -5.32 10.27 -5.70
N SER A 26 -4.14 10.49 -5.15
CA SER A 26 -3.74 9.88 -3.88
C SER A 26 -4.66 10.32 -2.74
N GLY A 27 -4.71 9.62 -1.61
CA GLY A 27 -5.56 10.06 -0.50
C GLY A 27 -5.14 11.41 0.10
N ARG A 28 -3.89 11.84 -0.08
CA ARG A 28 -3.38 13.18 0.30
C ARG A 28 -3.31 14.18 -0.86
N GLY A 29 -3.85 13.82 -2.01
CA GLY A 29 -3.82 14.64 -3.20
C GLY A 29 -4.58 15.95 -3.03
N LYS A 30 -4.02 17.05 -3.54
CA LYS A 30 -4.67 18.37 -3.50
C LYS A 30 -6.04 18.35 -4.19
N LYS A 31 -6.22 17.49 -5.20
CA LYS A 31 -7.48 17.39 -5.95
C LYS A 31 -8.44 16.39 -5.32
N THR A 32 -8.05 15.63 -4.30
CA THR A 32 -8.86 14.56 -3.70
C THR A 32 -10.24 15.00 -3.25
N PRO A 33 -10.42 16.14 -2.54
CA PRO A 33 -11.75 16.62 -2.18
C PRO A 33 -12.64 16.85 -3.41
N SER A 34 -12.13 17.53 -4.43
CA SER A 34 -12.87 17.78 -5.68
C SER A 34 -13.23 16.49 -6.42
N LYS A 35 -12.35 15.48 -6.38
CA LYS A 35 -12.58 14.17 -7.00
C LYS A 35 -13.65 13.37 -6.26
N ILE A 36 -13.65 13.40 -4.94
CA ILE A 36 -14.70 12.80 -4.09
C ILE A 36 -16.04 13.45 -4.39
N SER A 37 -16.11 14.79 -4.42
CA SER A 37 -17.35 15.51 -4.77
C SER A 37 -17.86 15.17 -6.16
N ALA A 38 -16.95 15.04 -7.15
CA ALA A 38 -17.33 14.62 -8.50
C ALA A 38 -17.88 13.19 -8.52
N GLN A 39 -17.28 12.25 -7.79
CA GLN A 39 -17.79 10.87 -7.70
C GLN A 39 -19.19 10.82 -7.08
N ILE A 40 -19.45 11.59 -6.02
CA ILE A 40 -20.78 11.69 -5.42
C ILE A 40 -21.79 12.24 -6.44
N ARG A 41 -21.42 13.29 -7.19
CA ARG A 41 -22.31 13.89 -8.20
C ARG A 41 -22.64 12.94 -9.35
N PHE A 42 -21.68 12.17 -9.84
CA PHE A 42 -21.87 11.33 -11.04
C PHE A 42 -22.32 9.90 -10.73
N PHE A 43 -21.92 9.34 -9.57
CA PHE A 43 -22.17 7.94 -9.21
C PHE A 43 -23.05 7.79 -7.95
N GLY A 44 -23.47 8.89 -7.32
CA GLY A 44 -24.29 8.89 -6.09
C GLY A 44 -23.51 8.59 -4.81
N ALA A 45 -22.28 8.08 -4.91
CA ALA A 45 -21.40 7.76 -3.78
C ALA A 45 -19.93 7.95 -4.16
N PRO A 46 -19.03 8.22 -3.20
CA PRO A 46 -17.61 8.28 -3.46
C PRO A 46 -17.02 6.86 -3.56
N CYS A 47 -15.84 6.74 -4.18
CA CYS A 47 -15.06 5.52 -4.07
C CYS A 47 -14.72 5.26 -2.58
N PRO A 48 -15.08 4.10 -2.00
CA PRO A 48 -14.86 3.84 -0.58
C PRO A 48 -13.38 3.83 -0.22
N ILE A 49 -12.50 3.38 -1.13
CA ILE A 49 -11.05 3.38 -0.94
C ILE A 49 -10.50 4.82 -0.88
N LEU A 50 -10.88 5.67 -1.83
CA LEU A 50 -10.41 7.06 -1.88
C LEU A 50 -10.91 7.87 -0.68
N ALA A 51 -12.20 7.74 -0.36
CA ALA A 51 -12.80 8.42 0.79
C ALA A 51 -12.14 7.99 2.11
N CYS A 52 -11.92 6.69 2.30
CA CYS A 52 -11.23 6.17 3.48
C CYS A 52 -9.77 6.64 3.56
N ALA A 53 -9.02 6.57 2.45
CA ALA A 53 -7.64 7.02 2.41
C ALA A 53 -7.50 8.53 2.72
N SER A 54 -8.40 9.35 2.15
CA SER A 54 -8.44 10.78 2.42
C SER A 54 -8.77 11.08 3.89
N ALA A 55 -9.79 10.43 4.45
CA ALA A 55 -10.18 10.62 5.85
C ALA A 55 -9.09 10.18 6.85
N ASN A 56 -8.27 9.19 6.48
CA ASN A 56 -7.18 8.67 7.33
C ASN A 56 -5.80 9.25 6.97
N ASN A 57 -5.75 10.26 6.09
CA ASN A 57 -4.50 10.89 5.63
C ASN A 57 -3.46 9.89 5.07
N VAL A 58 -3.93 8.85 4.38
CA VAL A 58 -3.11 7.81 3.73
C VAL A 58 -2.92 8.19 2.27
N GLU A 59 -1.68 8.26 1.77
CA GLU A 59 -1.43 8.63 0.37
C GLU A 59 -1.79 7.49 -0.59
N TYR A 60 -1.15 6.32 -0.44
CA TYR A 60 -1.50 5.12 -1.20
C TYR A 60 -1.68 3.93 -0.27
N CYS A 61 -2.84 3.27 -0.32
CA CYS A 61 -3.17 2.18 0.59
C CYS A 61 -2.14 1.04 0.57
N MET A 62 -1.71 0.62 -0.62
CA MET A 62 -0.78 -0.50 -0.77
C MET A 62 0.60 -0.23 -0.13
N ARG A 63 1.08 1.02 -0.22
CA ARG A 63 2.39 1.44 0.29
C ARG A 63 2.32 1.85 1.76
N ASP A 64 1.35 2.69 2.09
CA ASP A 64 1.35 3.49 3.32
C ASP A 64 0.36 3.00 4.39
N CYS A 65 -0.66 2.21 4.02
CA CYS A 65 -1.64 1.75 5.00
C CYS A 65 -1.13 0.49 5.72
N PRO A 66 -0.94 0.52 7.05
CA PRO A 66 -0.51 -0.67 7.80
C PRO A 66 -1.57 -1.78 7.78
N ARG A 67 -2.85 -1.40 7.64
CA ARG A 67 -3.99 -2.32 7.58
C ARG A 67 -4.21 -2.92 6.19
N PHE A 68 -3.46 -2.53 5.17
CA PHE A 68 -3.61 -3.12 3.84
C PHE A 68 -3.05 -4.55 3.82
N PRO A 69 -3.78 -5.55 3.28
CA PRO A 69 -5.11 -5.45 2.67
C PRO A 69 -6.26 -5.46 3.69
N CYS A 70 -7.14 -4.44 3.64
CA CYS A 70 -8.26 -4.27 4.58
C CYS A 70 -9.63 -4.60 3.96
N ASN A 71 -10.70 -4.50 4.76
CA ASN A 71 -12.06 -4.83 4.34
C ASN A 71 -12.54 -4.03 3.11
N HIS A 72 -12.07 -2.79 2.89
CA HIS A 72 -12.42 -2.03 1.68
C HIS A 72 -11.94 -2.69 0.38
N PHE A 73 -10.97 -3.61 0.44
CA PHE A 73 -10.49 -4.40 -0.69
C PHE A 73 -11.01 -5.85 -0.65
N LYS A 74 -11.30 -6.39 0.55
CA LYS A 74 -11.70 -7.79 0.74
C LYS A 74 -13.22 -8.02 0.56
N SER A 75 -14.07 -7.08 0.98
CA SER A 75 -15.53 -7.27 0.97
C SER A 75 -16.13 -7.20 -0.43
N VAL A 76 -15.52 -6.40 -1.31
CA VAL A 76 -15.82 -6.33 -2.74
C VAL A 76 -14.45 -6.36 -3.43
N PRO A 77 -14.12 -7.39 -4.23
CA PRO A 77 -12.77 -7.61 -4.77
C PRO A 77 -12.46 -6.64 -5.92
N TYR A 78 -12.56 -5.35 -5.63
CA TYR A 78 -12.17 -4.25 -6.48
C TYR A 78 -11.09 -3.43 -5.76
N PRO A 79 -10.00 -3.04 -6.44
CA PRO A 79 -9.67 -3.37 -7.83
C PRO A 79 -8.79 -4.63 -7.97
N PHE A 80 -8.49 -5.33 -6.87
CA PHE A 80 -7.55 -6.46 -6.87
C PHE A 80 -8.26 -7.79 -6.69
N SER A 81 -7.75 -8.82 -7.36
CA SER A 81 -8.22 -10.20 -7.16
C SER A 81 -7.89 -10.70 -5.76
N ARG A 82 -8.68 -11.66 -5.28
CA ARG A 82 -8.45 -12.32 -3.99
C ARG A 82 -7.02 -12.88 -3.87
N GLY A 83 -6.52 -13.55 -4.90
CA GLY A 83 -5.15 -14.09 -4.89
C GLY A 83 -4.06 -13.03 -4.75
N PHE A 84 -4.25 -11.83 -5.31
CA PHE A 84 -3.32 -10.72 -5.10
C PHE A 84 -3.35 -10.24 -3.64
N LEU A 85 -4.56 -10.09 -3.06
CA LEU A 85 -4.73 -9.65 -1.68
C LEU A 85 -4.14 -10.69 -0.69
N GLU A 86 -4.38 -11.98 -0.91
CA GLU A 86 -3.81 -13.07 -0.11
C GLU A 86 -2.27 -13.10 -0.19
N MET A 87 -1.70 -12.90 -1.38
CA MET A 87 -0.26 -12.78 -1.57
C MET A 87 0.32 -11.59 -0.78
N GLN A 88 -0.31 -10.42 -0.85
CA GLN A 88 0.12 -9.24 -0.10
C GLN A 88 0.02 -9.47 1.41
N GLU A 89 -1.07 -10.07 1.88
CA GLU A 89 -1.25 -10.37 3.31
C GLU A 89 -0.19 -11.34 3.84
N ARG A 90 0.16 -12.37 3.06
CA ARG A 90 1.21 -13.31 3.43
C ARG A 90 2.59 -12.66 3.42
N ARG A 91 2.99 -12.04 2.31
CA ARG A 91 4.35 -11.49 2.14
C ARG A 91 4.67 -10.31 3.06
N ARG A 92 3.67 -9.52 3.46
CA ARG A 92 3.86 -8.43 4.43
C ARG A 92 4.12 -8.92 5.86
N ARG A 93 3.85 -10.20 6.15
CA ARG A 93 4.18 -10.85 7.43
C ARG A 93 5.52 -11.60 7.38
N GLU A 94 6.06 -11.82 6.19
CA GLU A 94 7.35 -12.45 6.00
C GLU A 94 8.46 -11.41 6.23
N TYR A 95 9.48 -11.76 7.00
CA TYR A 95 10.70 -10.95 7.06
C TYR A 95 11.43 -11.10 5.73
N PRO A 96 11.84 -9.99 5.07
CA PRO A 96 12.60 -10.10 3.84
C PRO A 96 13.91 -10.81 4.16
N ILE A 97 14.21 -11.87 3.41
CA ILE A 97 15.53 -12.51 3.46
C ILE A 97 16.55 -11.45 3.06
N LEU A 98 17.43 -11.09 3.97
CA LEU A 98 18.52 -10.18 3.68
C LEU A 98 19.49 -10.91 2.75
N ARG A 99 19.80 -10.29 1.61
CA ARG A 99 20.73 -10.85 0.63
C ARG A 99 21.93 -9.94 0.47
N ALA A 100 23.11 -10.54 0.38
CA ALA A 100 24.34 -9.84 0.05
C ALA A 100 24.28 -9.35 -1.42
N PRO A 101 25.14 -8.40 -1.84
CA PRO A 101 25.24 -7.99 -3.24
C PRO A 101 25.49 -9.15 -4.22
N SER A 102 26.09 -10.24 -3.74
CA SER A 102 26.29 -11.50 -4.49
C SER A 102 25.01 -12.31 -4.71
N GLY A 103 23.89 -11.94 -4.04
CA GLY A 103 22.63 -12.68 -4.05
C GLY A 103 22.53 -13.80 -3.00
N ALA A 104 23.63 -14.09 -2.29
CA ALA A 104 23.64 -15.05 -1.19
C ALA A 104 22.81 -14.56 0.00
N GLU A 105 22.14 -15.47 0.69
CA GLU A 105 21.45 -15.18 1.95
C GLU A 105 22.46 -14.75 3.02
N ILE A 106 22.16 -13.66 3.71
CA ILE A 106 22.99 -13.18 4.81
C ILE A 106 22.61 -13.98 6.06
N GLU A 107 23.46 -14.93 6.41
CA GLU A 107 23.42 -15.56 7.73
C GLU A 107 24.35 -14.80 8.67
N VAL A 108 23.82 -14.32 9.79
CA VAL A 108 24.61 -13.71 10.86
C VAL A 108 24.87 -14.79 11.92
N PRO A 109 26.13 -15.20 12.14
CA PRO A 109 26.46 -16.23 13.13
C PRO A 109 25.97 -15.86 14.53
N GLN A 110 25.52 -16.86 15.30
CA GLN A 110 25.00 -16.65 16.66
C GLN A 110 26.00 -15.92 17.58
N GLU A 111 27.29 -16.22 17.42
CA GLU A 111 28.40 -15.62 18.16
C GLU A 111 28.46 -14.08 18.01
N TYR A 112 28.06 -13.56 16.85
CA TYR A 112 27.98 -12.12 16.61
C TYR A 112 26.91 -11.46 17.49
N TRP A 113 25.76 -12.12 17.66
CA TRP A 113 24.69 -11.64 18.53
C TRP A 113 25.08 -11.70 20.01
N ASP A 114 25.79 -12.74 20.42
CA ASP A 114 26.22 -12.90 21.81
C ASP A 114 27.29 -11.86 22.17
N ARG A 115 28.19 -11.53 21.23
CA ARG A 115 29.10 -10.39 21.36
C ARG A 115 28.37 -9.05 21.46
N LEU A 116 27.37 -8.81 20.62
CA LEU A 116 26.57 -7.58 20.67
C LEU A 116 25.83 -7.41 22.00
N LYS A 117 25.24 -8.48 22.55
CA LYS A 117 24.56 -8.45 23.86
C LYS A 117 25.48 -8.13 25.03
N SER A 118 26.77 -8.46 24.89
CA SER A 118 27.78 -8.28 25.94
C SER A 118 28.65 -7.04 25.73
N ALA A 119 28.48 -6.35 24.60
CA ALA A 119 29.23 -5.16 24.25
C ALA A 119 28.68 -3.93 24.97
N ASP A 120 29.59 -3.02 25.33
CA ASP A 120 29.25 -1.75 25.97
C ASP A 120 28.63 -0.80 24.94
N MET A 121 27.49 -0.20 25.26
CA MET A 121 26.80 0.73 24.37
C MET A 121 27.64 1.99 24.08
N GLU A 122 28.52 2.41 24.99
CA GLU A 122 29.42 3.55 24.74
C GLU A 122 30.50 3.26 23.70
N THR A 123 30.74 1.98 23.38
CA THR A 123 31.71 1.57 22.35
C THR A 123 31.08 1.26 20.99
N LEU A 124 29.74 1.22 20.91
CA LEU A 124 28.98 0.85 19.71
C LEU A 124 28.35 2.03 18.96
N CYS A 125 28.19 3.18 19.61
CA CYS A 125 27.63 4.42 19.07
C CYS A 125 28.69 5.52 18.97
#